data_AF-A0A2A6C2A9-F1
#
_entry.id   AF-A0A2A6C2A9-F1
#
_cell.length_a   1.000
_cell.length_b   1.000
_cell.length_c   1.000
_cell.angle_alpha   90.00
_cell.angle_beta   90.00
_cell.angle_gamma   90.00
#
_symmetry.space_group_name_H-M   'P 1'
#
loop_
_entity.id
_entity.type
_entity.pdbx_description
1 polymer ?
#
loop_
_entity_poly.entity_id
_entity_poly.type
_entity_poly.pdbx_seq_one_letter_code
_entity_poly.pdbx_strand_id
1 'polypeptide(L)'
;MLFLTVFVLDSTTIIVNFTAARYCKRRYRALDAPKSLNARYQAKEAFELAKSMQPAFFTIYLAKTLLAIILLSFCYKMDEHLRCVPFLFPATFADLEVLFFMTHTILSTLLIAWLMLKHPRFRRKINSKGGDVLKRLHIQYEAPVGDKVPEGDLYFETLEASWNVAHAVAQRKKSRSWIYHSHHFDDNCDR
;
A
#
# COMPACT_ATOMS: atom_id res chain seq x y z
N MET A 1 -22.09 -17.95 16.04
CA MET A 1 -22.26 -16.49 15.83
C MET A 1 -20.97 -15.80 15.40
N LEU A 2 -19.82 -16.26 15.89
CA LEU A 2 -18.56 -15.56 15.70
C LEU A 2 -18.07 -15.50 14.23
N PHE A 3 -18.27 -16.58 13.48
CA PHE A 3 -18.00 -16.60 12.03
C PHE A 3 -18.70 -15.46 11.28
N LEU A 4 -19.98 -15.24 11.60
CA LEU A 4 -20.78 -14.19 10.97
C LEU A 4 -20.26 -12.80 11.36
N THR A 5 -19.89 -12.59 12.63
CA THR A 5 -19.31 -11.31 13.05
C THR A 5 -17.98 -11.02 12.36
N VAL A 6 -17.09 -12.02 12.23
CA VAL A 6 -15.80 -11.86 11.54
C VAL A 6 -16.03 -11.55 10.06
N PHE A 7 -16.97 -12.25 9.41
CA PHE A 7 -17.30 -12.02 8.01
C PHE A 7 -17.86 -10.62 7.76
N VAL A 8 -18.74 -10.12 8.63
CA VAL A 8 -19.25 -8.74 8.55
C VAL A 8 -18.10 -7.73 8.74
N LEU A 9 -17.22 -7.93 9.72
CA LEU A 9 -16.07 -7.05 9.95
C LEU A 9 -15.11 -7.01 8.75
N ASP A 10 -14.78 -8.16 8.16
CA ASP A 10 -13.92 -8.23 6.97
C ASP A 10 -14.60 -7.55 5.76
N SER A 11 -15.92 -7.74 5.58
CA SER A 11 -16.69 -7.10 4.52
C SER A 11 -16.73 -5.58 4.65
N THR A 12 -17.00 -5.08 5.87
CA THR A 12 -16.99 -3.63 6.15
C THR A 12 -15.62 -3.02 5.91
N THR A 13 -14.54 -3.72 6.24
CA THR A 13 -13.16 -3.27 5.98
C THR A 13 -12.90 -3.06 4.49
N ILE A 14 -13.34 -3.99 3.64
CA ILE A 14 -13.23 -3.84 2.18
C ILE A 14 -14.02 -2.62 1.70
N ILE A 15 -15.28 -2.49 2.14
CA ILE A 15 -16.15 -1.38 1.75
C ILE A 15 -15.51 -0.05 2.14
N VAL A 16 -15.05 0.08 3.38
CA VAL A 16 -14.37 1.29 3.86
C VAL A 16 -13.15 1.61 3.02
N ASN A 17 -12.31 0.63 2.68
CA ASN A 17 -11.13 0.85 1.85
C ASN A 17 -11.49 1.31 0.42
N PHE A 18 -12.52 0.73 -0.20
CA PHE A 18 -13.03 1.20 -1.50
C PHE A 18 -13.57 2.62 -1.44
N THR A 19 -14.32 2.93 -0.38
CA THR A 19 -14.92 4.25 -0.15
C THR A 19 -13.84 5.30 0.08
N ALA A 20 -12.81 4.98 0.88
CA ALA A 20 -11.65 5.81 1.11
C ALA A 20 -10.88 6.09 -0.18
N ALA A 21 -10.57 5.06 -0.97
CA ALA A 21 -9.89 5.23 -2.26
C ALA A 21 -10.70 6.12 -3.22
N ARG A 22 -12.03 5.96 -3.27
CA ARG A 22 -12.93 6.80 -4.09
C ARG A 22 -12.95 8.24 -3.57
N TYR A 23 -12.99 8.42 -2.26
CA TYR A 23 -12.95 9.74 -1.62
C TYR A 23 -11.63 10.47 -1.92
N CYS A 24 -10.48 9.82 -1.70
CA CYS A 24 -9.16 10.39 -2.01
C CYS A 24 -9.03 10.76 -3.49
N LYS A 25 -9.54 9.92 -4.41
CA LYS A 25 -9.57 10.22 -5.85
C LYS A 25 -10.39 11.46 -6.17
N ARG A 26 -11.58 11.59 -5.57
CA ARG A 26 -12.45 12.78 -5.75
C ARG A 26 -11.77 14.03 -5.20
N ARG A 27 -11.20 13.94 -4.00
CA ARG A 27 -10.48 15.05 -3.35
C ARG A 27 -9.28 15.52 -4.17
N TYR A 28 -8.49 14.58 -4.70
CA TYR A 28 -7.36 14.88 -5.57
C TYR A 28 -7.77 15.65 -6.84
N ARG A 29 -8.90 15.28 -7.47
CA ARG A 29 -9.44 15.98 -8.64
C ARG A 29 -10.05 17.34 -8.30
N ALA A 30 -10.68 17.48 -7.14
CA ALA A 30 -11.27 18.73 -6.70
C ALA A 30 -10.21 19.82 -6.35
N LEU A 31 -8.96 19.42 -6.11
CA LEU A 31 -7.84 20.31 -5.79
C LEU A 31 -7.17 20.94 -7.03
N ASP A 32 -7.87 21.04 -8.17
CA ASP A 32 -7.34 21.56 -9.45
C ASP A 32 -7.07 23.10 -9.49
N ALA A 33 -6.91 23.75 -8.34
CA ALA A 33 -6.63 25.18 -8.20
C ALA A 33 -5.28 25.42 -7.48
N PRO A 34 -4.58 26.56 -7.72
CA PRO A 34 -3.19 26.84 -7.28
C PRO A 34 -2.96 26.93 -5.76
N LYS A 35 -3.93 26.56 -4.92
CA LYS A 35 -3.99 26.97 -3.51
C LYS A 35 -3.24 26.06 -2.52
N SER A 36 -2.68 24.91 -2.93
CA SER A 36 -1.60 24.24 -2.17
C SER A 36 -1.05 22.99 -2.89
N LEU A 37 0.18 23.10 -3.40
CA LEU A 37 0.90 21.97 -4.01
C LEU A 37 1.04 20.78 -3.02
N ASN A 38 1.27 21.08 -1.74
CA ASN A 38 1.43 20.08 -0.68
C ASN A 38 0.16 19.25 -0.43
N ALA A 39 -1.01 19.90 -0.35
CA ALA A 39 -2.27 19.17 -0.12
C ALA A 39 -2.62 18.25 -1.29
N ARG A 40 -2.30 18.67 -2.52
CA ARG A 40 -2.47 17.83 -3.72
C ARG A 40 -1.54 16.62 -3.68
N TYR A 41 -0.30 16.81 -3.22
CA TYR A 41 0.65 15.72 -3.04
C TYR A 41 0.15 14.70 -2.01
N GLN A 42 -0.24 15.15 -0.82
CA GLN A 42 -0.78 14.29 0.24
C GLN A 42 -2.02 13.51 -0.22
N ALA A 43 -2.95 14.17 -0.93
CA ALA A 43 -4.14 13.52 -1.46
C ALA A 43 -3.82 12.46 -2.53
N LYS A 44 -2.81 12.73 -3.38
CA LYS A 44 -2.33 11.76 -4.38
C LYS A 44 -1.68 10.56 -3.72
N GLU A 45 -0.81 10.79 -2.73
CA GLU A 45 -0.14 9.71 -2.00
C GLU A 45 -1.13 8.83 -1.24
N ALA A 46 -2.10 9.42 -0.54
CA ALA A 46 -3.14 8.68 0.15
C ALA A 46 -3.97 7.83 -0.81
N PHE A 47 -4.28 8.37 -2.01
CA PHE A 47 -4.98 7.62 -3.05
C PHE A 47 -4.15 6.45 -3.59
N GLU A 48 -2.87 6.68 -3.92
CA GLU A 48 -1.98 5.62 -4.42
C GLU A 48 -1.77 4.52 -3.38
N LEU A 49 -1.62 4.87 -2.10
CA LEU A 49 -1.53 3.93 -1.00
C LEU A 49 -2.81 3.08 -0.90
N ALA A 50 -3.98 3.72 -0.78
CA ALA A 50 -5.26 3.01 -0.67
C ALA A 50 -5.51 2.08 -1.88
N LYS A 51 -5.20 2.55 -3.09
CA LYS A 51 -5.32 1.76 -4.33
C LYS A 51 -4.36 0.56 -4.34
N SER A 52 -3.13 0.72 -3.85
CA SER A 52 -2.15 -0.37 -3.79
C SER A 52 -2.52 -1.47 -2.79
N MET A 53 -3.29 -1.13 -1.76
CA MET A 53 -3.75 -2.08 -0.73
C MET A 53 -4.99 -2.88 -1.15
N GLN A 54 -5.80 -2.36 -2.08
CA GLN A 54 -7.01 -3.04 -2.59
C GLN A 54 -6.81 -4.51 -3.01
N PRO A 55 -5.85 -4.85 -3.90
CA PRO A 55 -5.67 -6.24 -4.32
C PRO A 55 -5.37 -7.16 -3.13
N ALA A 56 -4.66 -6.65 -2.13
CA ALA A 56 -4.28 -7.44 -0.98
C ALA A 56 -5.44 -7.69 -0.01
N PHE A 57 -6.26 -6.67 0.26
CA PHE A 57 -7.50 -6.87 1.01
C PHE A 57 -8.41 -7.89 0.34
N PHE A 58 -8.51 -7.84 -0.99
CA PHE A 58 -9.29 -8.81 -1.76
C PHE A 58 -8.71 -10.23 -1.65
N THR A 59 -7.39 -10.40 -1.82
CA THR A 59 -6.72 -11.71 -1.66
C THR A 59 -6.89 -12.26 -0.25
N ILE A 60 -6.75 -11.42 0.79
CA ILE A 60 -6.95 -11.82 2.19
C ILE A 60 -8.37 -12.29 2.42
N TYR A 61 -9.36 -11.53 1.96
CA TYR A 61 -10.76 -11.87 2.10
C TYR A 61 -11.10 -13.19 1.40
N LEU A 62 -10.60 -13.40 0.18
CA LEU A 62 -10.83 -14.63 -0.56
C LEU A 62 -10.21 -15.84 0.15
N ALA A 63 -8.95 -15.73 0.59
CA ALA A 63 -8.25 -16.79 1.30
C ALA A 63 -8.97 -17.17 2.61
N LYS A 64 -9.39 -16.16 3.39
CA LYS A 64 -10.17 -16.36 4.62
C LYS A 64 -11.53 -17.01 4.36
N THR A 65 -12.23 -16.57 3.31
CA THR A 65 -13.54 -17.12 2.94
C THR A 65 -13.42 -18.58 2.51
N LEU A 66 -12.40 -18.91 1.70
CA LEU A 66 -12.13 -20.29 1.30
C LEU A 66 -11.81 -21.18 2.51
N LEU A 67 -10.97 -20.71 3.44
CA LEU A 67 -10.67 -21.43 4.67
C LEU A 67 -11.94 -21.67 5.51
N ALA A 68 -12.80 -20.67 5.64
CA ALA A 68 -14.07 -20.79 6.36
C ALA A 68 -14.99 -21.82 5.69
N ILE A 69 -15.11 -21.79 4.36
CA ILE A 69 -15.89 -22.78 3.59
C ILE A 69 -15.34 -24.19 3.81
N ILE A 70 -14.01 -24.37 3.75
CA ILE A 70 -13.36 -25.66 3.98
C ILE A 70 -13.67 -26.16 5.39
N LEU A 71 -13.50 -25.32 6.43
CA LEU A 71 -13.77 -25.70 7.81
C LEU A 71 -15.24 -26.03 8.07
N LEU A 72 -16.17 -25.25 7.48
CA LEU A 72 -17.60 -25.53 7.56
C LEU A 72 -17.99 -26.79 6.78
N SER A 73 -17.33 -27.08 5.66
CA SER A 73 -17.60 -28.28 4.85
C SER A 73 -17.26 -29.58 5.58
N PHE A 74 -16.33 -29.53 6.55
CA PHE A 74 -16.06 -30.67 7.43
C PHE A 74 -17.22 -30.98 8.39
N CYS A 75 -18.17 -30.06 8.55
CA CYS A 75 -19.37 -30.21 9.37
C CYS A 75 -20.59 -30.52 8.49
N TYR A 76 -20.94 -31.80 8.33
CA TYR A 76 -22.06 -32.18 7.46
C TYR A 76 -23.41 -32.22 8.19
N LYS A 77 -23.43 -32.59 9.48
CA LYS A 77 -24.65 -32.72 10.27
C LYS A 77 -24.47 -32.14 11.67
N MET A 78 -25.46 -31.35 12.10
CA MET A 78 -25.61 -30.93 13.50
C MET A 78 -26.51 -31.95 14.20
N ASP A 79 -26.02 -32.51 15.31
CA ASP A 79 -26.81 -33.37 16.17
C ASP A 79 -27.76 -32.55 17.07
N GLU A 80 -28.74 -33.19 17.72
CA GLU A 80 -29.71 -32.54 18.62
C GLU A 80 -29.04 -31.78 19.78
N HIS A 81 -27.81 -32.17 20.13
CA HIS A 81 -26.98 -31.51 21.15
C HIS A 81 -26.04 -30.42 20.61
N LEU A 82 -26.29 -29.88 19.41
CA LEU A 82 -25.41 -28.89 18.73
C LEU A 82 -23.97 -29.40 18.53
N ARG A 83 -23.78 -30.72 18.52
CA ARG A 83 -22.49 -31.32 18.21
C ARG A 83 -22.38 -31.44 16.70
N CYS A 84 -21.36 -30.80 16.15
CA CYS A 84 -20.98 -31.01 14.78
C CYS A 84 -20.45 -32.44 14.64
N VAL A 85 -21.02 -33.25 13.73
CA VAL A 85 -20.47 -34.55 13.36
C VAL A 85 -19.47 -34.33 12.23
N PRO A 86 -18.16 -34.44 12.50
CA PRO A 86 -17.12 -34.15 11.52
C PRO A 86 -16.92 -35.34 10.57
N PHE A 87 -16.56 -35.04 9.32
CA PHE A 87 -16.34 -36.07 8.30
C PHE A 87 -15.05 -36.89 8.54
N LEU A 88 -14.00 -36.29 9.15
CA LEU A 88 -12.67 -36.91 9.26
C LEU A 88 -12.16 -37.14 10.69
N PHE A 89 -12.43 -36.23 11.64
CA PHE A 89 -11.89 -36.30 13.01
C PHE A 89 -12.91 -35.82 14.03
N PRO A 90 -13.24 -36.60 15.09
CA PRO A 90 -14.15 -36.16 16.14
C PRO A 90 -13.57 -34.94 16.86
N ALA A 91 -14.13 -33.77 16.60
CA ALA A 91 -13.76 -32.49 17.18
C ALA A 91 -15.03 -31.82 17.70
N THR A 92 -14.94 -31.16 18.86
CA THR A 92 -16.06 -30.39 19.38
C THR A 92 -16.20 -29.08 18.59
N PHE A 93 -17.38 -28.46 18.65
CA PHE A 93 -17.60 -27.16 18.02
C PHE A 93 -16.64 -26.09 18.55
N ALA A 94 -16.28 -26.15 19.84
CA ALA A 94 -15.30 -25.25 20.45
C ALA A 94 -13.90 -25.41 19.84
N ASP A 95 -13.45 -26.65 19.57
CA ASP A 95 -12.16 -26.91 18.96
C ASP A 95 -12.08 -26.34 17.53
N LEU A 96 -13.18 -26.46 16.78
CA LEU A 96 -13.29 -25.89 15.43
C LEU A 96 -13.26 -24.36 15.45
N GLU A 97 -13.90 -23.71 16.42
CA GLU A 97 -13.84 -22.25 16.59
C GLU A 97 -12.42 -21.78 16.95
N VAL A 98 -11.73 -22.48 17.85
CA VAL A 98 -10.35 -22.15 18.23
C VAL A 98 -9.41 -22.33 17.03
N LEU A 99 -9.53 -23.45 16.32
CA LEU A 99 -8.73 -23.71 15.13
C LEU A 99 -8.96 -22.64 14.07
N PHE A 100 -10.21 -22.29 13.79
CA PHE A 100 -10.56 -21.21 12.88
C PHE A 100 -9.89 -19.89 13.27
N PHE A 101 -9.97 -19.49 14.53
CA PHE A 101 -9.36 -18.25 15.01
C PHE A 101 -7.83 -18.25 14.89
N MET A 102 -7.19 -19.35 15.25
CA MET A 102 -5.74 -19.48 15.19
C MET A 102 -5.27 -19.41 13.74
N THR A 103 -5.88 -20.18 12.84
CA THR A 103 -5.53 -20.14 11.41
C THR A 103 -5.83 -18.77 10.80
N HIS A 104 -6.95 -18.14 11.19
CA HIS A 104 -7.30 -16.79 10.74
C HIS A 104 -6.27 -15.74 11.18
N THR A 105 -5.80 -15.82 12.43
CA THR A 105 -4.82 -14.89 13.00
C THR A 105 -3.46 -15.06 12.35
N ILE A 106 -3.02 -16.31 12.16
CA ILE A 106 -1.75 -16.64 11.49
C ILE A 106 -1.79 -16.15 10.04
N LEU A 107 -2.85 -16.47 9.30
CA LEU A 107 -3.00 -16.08 7.90
C LEU A 107 -3.03 -14.55 7.74
N SER A 108 -3.74 -13.85 8.64
CA SER A 108 -3.78 -12.38 8.65
C SER A 108 -2.40 -11.79 8.91
N THR A 109 -1.66 -12.33 9.88
CA THR A 109 -0.29 -11.88 10.20
C THR A 109 0.67 -12.09 9.04
N LEU A 110 0.65 -13.29 8.43
CA LEU A 110 1.50 -13.62 7.29
C LEU A 110 1.20 -12.74 6.06
N LEU A 111 -0.07 -12.48 5.78
CA LEU A 111 -0.47 -11.63 4.65
C LEU A 111 -0.13 -10.16 4.89
N ILE A 112 -0.29 -9.66 6.11
CA ILE A 112 0.17 -8.31 6.49
C ILE A 112 1.70 -8.22 6.34
N ALA A 113 2.45 -9.20 6.81
CA ALA A 113 3.90 -9.25 6.65
C ALA A 113 4.29 -9.26 5.17
N TRP A 114 3.65 -10.11 4.37
CA TRP A 114 3.87 -10.18 2.92
C TRP A 114 3.57 -8.83 2.23
N LEU A 115 2.50 -8.14 2.64
CA LEU A 115 2.17 -6.81 2.15
C LEU A 115 3.21 -5.76 2.47
N MET A 116 3.68 -5.74 3.72
CA MET A 116 4.74 -4.83 4.15
C MET A 116 6.03 -5.07 3.36
N LEU A 117 6.38 -6.33 3.10
CA LEU A 117 7.56 -6.70 2.31
C LEU A 117 7.43 -6.30 0.84
N LYS A 118 6.24 -6.45 0.25
CA LYS A 118 6.00 -6.11 -1.16
C LYS A 118 5.93 -4.61 -1.40
N HIS A 119 5.49 -3.81 -0.42
CA HIS A 119 5.35 -2.37 -0.60
C HIS A 119 6.72 -1.66 -0.57
N PRO A 120 7.20 -1.07 -1.68
CA PRO A 120 8.58 -0.58 -1.80
C PRO A 120 8.91 0.53 -0.80
N ARG A 121 7.93 1.32 -0.36
CA ARG A 121 8.15 2.34 0.69
C ARG A 121 8.32 1.74 2.07
N PHE A 122 7.54 0.71 2.42
CA PHE A 122 7.69 0.04 3.70
C PHE A 122 9.02 -0.72 3.74
N ARG A 123 9.37 -1.38 2.64
CA ARG A 123 10.68 -2.00 2.47
C ARG A 123 11.83 -1.01 2.66
N ARG A 124 11.76 0.19 2.08
CA ARG A 124 12.78 1.24 2.28
C ARG A 124 12.88 1.67 3.75
N LYS A 125 11.74 1.87 4.43
CA LYS A 125 11.72 2.30 5.84
C LYS A 125 12.15 1.20 6.81
N ILE A 126 11.84 -0.05 6.50
CA ILE A 126 12.30 -1.23 7.25
C ILE A 126 13.81 -1.40 7.02
N ASN A 127 14.30 -1.23 5.79
CA ASN A 127 15.73 -1.33 5.49
C ASN A 127 16.53 -0.17 6.12
N SER A 128 15.99 1.05 6.17
CA SER A 128 16.67 2.18 6.81
C SER A 128 16.73 2.00 8.32
N LYS A 129 15.59 1.69 8.97
CA LYS A 129 15.55 1.45 10.43
C LYS A 129 16.25 0.16 10.84
N GLY A 130 16.15 -0.90 10.02
CA GLY A 130 16.86 -2.16 10.23
C GLY A 130 18.36 -1.98 10.08
N GLY A 131 18.79 -1.17 9.11
CA GLY A 131 20.18 -0.73 8.99
C GLY A 131 20.66 0.07 10.20
N ASP A 132 19.83 0.92 10.79
CA ASP A 132 20.15 1.69 12.00
C ASP A 132 20.18 0.83 13.28
N VAL A 133 19.30 -0.17 13.41
CA VAL A 133 19.33 -1.13 14.53
C VAL A 133 20.53 -2.06 14.40
N LEU A 134 20.81 -2.55 13.19
CA LEU A 134 21.99 -3.37 12.92
C LEU A 134 23.27 -2.56 13.09
N LYS A 135 23.31 -1.29 12.66
CA LYS A 135 24.41 -0.35 12.96
C LYS A 135 24.53 -0.07 14.44
N ARG A 136 23.44 0.12 15.20
CA ARG A 136 23.51 0.26 16.67
C ARG A 136 24.02 -1.00 17.37
N LEU A 137 23.81 -2.18 16.78
CA LEU A 137 24.37 -3.44 17.25
C LEU A 137 25.82 -3.68 16.80
N HIS A 138 26.25 -3.08 15.68
CA HIS A 138 27.62 -3.20 15.15
C HIS A 138 28.56 -2.04 15.58
N ILE A 139 28.01 -0.92 16.04
CA ILE A 139 28.75 0.26 16.50
C ILE A 139 28.87 0.17 18.03
N GLN A 140 29.71 -0.76 18.47
CA GLN A 140 30.59 -0.54 19.61
C GLN A 140 31.95 0.02 19.14
N TYR A 141 32.01 0.53 17.90
CA TYR A 141 33.19 1.15 17.31
C TYR A 141 32.85 2.59 16.92
N GLU A 142 33.33 3.54 17.73
CA GLU A 142 33.14 4.98 17.56
C GLU A 142 33.57 5.43 16.15
N ALA A 143 32.64 6.09 15.46
CA ALA A 143 32.93 6.96 14.33
C ALA A 143 32.50 8.38 14.69
N PRO A 144 33.25 9.41 14.25
CA PRO A 144 33.11 10.77 14.74
C PRO A 144 31.78 11.39 14.31
N VAL A 145 31.24 12.20 15.21
CA VAL A 145 29.97 12.93 15.11
C VAL A 145 30.00 13.86 13.89
N GLY A 146 29.35 13.44 12.80
CA GLY A 146 28.94 14.32 11.71
C GLY A 146 27.49 14.76 11.94
N ASP A 147 27.24 16.06 11.85
CA ASP A 147 25.93 16.66 12.06
C ASP A 147 24.84 15.96 11.24
N LYS A 148 23.83 15.45 11.97
CA LYS A 148 22.68 14.79 11.37
C LYS A 148 21.79 15.85 10.72
N VAL A 149 21.94 16.02 9.42
CA VAL A 149 20.97 16.76 8.60
C VAL A 149 19.60 16.09 8.76
N PRO A 150 18.52 16.84 9.07
CA PRO A 150 17.18 16.28 9.23
C PRO A 150 16.74 15.54 7.97
N GLU A 151 16.29 14.30 8.11
CA GLU A 151 15.88 13.41 7.01
C GLU A 151 14.76 14.01 6.13
N GLY A 152 14.01 14.99 6.66
CA GLY A 152 13.03 15.77 5.91
C GLY A 152 13.66 16.67 4.85
N ASP A 153 14.80 17.28 5.15
CA ASP A 153 15.46 18.25 4.27
C ASP A 153 16.07 17.54 3.07
N LEU A 154 16.67 16.36 3.28
CA LEU A 154 17.24 15.54 2.21
C LEU A 154 16.19 15.12 1.15
N TYR A 155 14.94 14.89 1.59
CA TYR A 155 13.84 14.53 0.69
C TYR A 155 13.41 15.72 -0.18
N PHE A 156 13.32 16.92 0.40
CA PHE A 156 12.98 18.13 -0.34
C PHE A 156 14.09 18.57 -1.27
N GLU A 157 15.35 18.41 -0.86
CA GLU A 157 16.53 18.69 -1.68
C GLU A 157 16.60 17.77 -2.91
N THR A 158 16.30 16.47 -2.73
CA THR A 158 16.24 15.50 -3.83
C THR A 158 15.07 15.83 -4.79
N LEU A 159 13.94 16.29 -4.26
CA LEU A 159 12.79 16.72 -5.03
C LEU A 159 13.09 17.98 -5.84
N GLU A 160 13.72 18.98 -5.23
CA GLU A 160 14.12 20.23 -5.86
C GLU A 160 15.14 19.97 -6.99
N ALA A 161 16.14 19.13 -6.74
CA ALA A 161 17.09 18.70 -7.77
C ALA A 161 16.38 18.02 -8.95
N SER A 162 15.43 17.12 -8.69
CA SER A 162 14.66 16.44 -9.74
C SER A 162 13.78 17.40 -10.53
N TRP A 163 13.23 18.42 -9.88
CA TRP A 163 12.39 19.44 -10.50
C TRP A 163 13.20 20.36 -11.40
N ASN A 164 14.40 20.78 -10.95
CA ASN A 164 15.32 21.61 -11.73
C ASN A 164 15.78 20.90 -13.01
N VAL A 165 16.04 19.60 -12.95
CA VAL A 165 16.36 18.79 -14.13
C VAL A 165 15.17 18.73 -15.09
N ALA A 166 13.95 18.49 -14.59
CA ALA A 166 12.75 18.46 -15.43
C ALA A 166 12.48 19.82 -16.10
N HIS A 167 12.67 20.92 -15.38
CA HIS A 167 12.53 22.28 -15.90
C HIS A 167 13.56 22.58 -16.98
N ALA A 168 14.83 22.19 -16.77
CA ALA A 168 15.90 22.36 -17.75
C ALA A 168 15.62 21.57 -19.04
N VAL A 169 15.08 20.35 -18.93
CA VAL A 169 14.68 19.54 -20.09
C VAL A 169 13.50 20.17 -20.84
N ALA A 170 12.50 20.69 -20.13
CA ALA A 170 11.37 21.38 -20.74
C ALA A 170 11.79 22.66 -21.48
N GLN A 171 12.70 23.45 -20.90
CA GLN A 171 13.27 24.64 -21.53
C GLN A 171 14.08 24.31 -22.79
N ARG A 172 14.91 23.25 -22.76
CA ARG A 172 15.64 22.77 -23.95
C ARG A 172 14.71 22.33 -25.08
N LYS A 173 13.60 21.65 -24.76
CA LYS A 173 12.60 21.26 -25.77
C LYS A 173 11.90 22.48 -26.38
N LYS A 174 11.55 23.48 -25.56
CA LYS A 174 10.97 24.73 -26.05
C LYS A 174 11.94 25.46 -26.98
N SER A 175 13.21 25.61 -26.60
CA SER A 175 14.25 26.23 -27.43
C SER A 175 14.48 25.50 -28.77
N ARG A 176 14.52 24.16 -28.78
CA ARG A 176 14.60 23.39 -30.04
C ARG A 176 13.39 23.58 -30.94
N SER A 177 12.19 23.73 -30.37
CA SER A 177 10.96 24.00 -31.15
C SER A 177 11.00 25.34 -31.88
N TRP A 178 11.68 26.37 -31.33
CA TRP A 178 11.85 27.66 -32.01
C TRP A 178 12.85 27.57 -33.17
N ILE A 179 13.89 26.76 -33.05
CA ILE A 179 14.91 26.58 -34.11
C ILE A 179 14.30 25.90 -35.34
N TYR A 180 13.41 24.92 -35.16
CA TYR A 180 12.71 24.26 -36.28
C TYR A 180 11.66 25.15 -36.95
N HIS A 181 11.03 26.08 -36.23
CA HIS A 181 10.09 27.03 -36.82
C HIS A 181 10.78 28.18 -37.56
N SER A 182 12.00 28.56 -37.15
CA SER A 182 12.78 29.60 -37.82
C SER A 182 13.34 29.16 -39.18
N HIS A 183 13.71 27.89 -39.33
CA HIS A 183 14.25 27.37 -40.60
C HIS A 183 13.19 27.14 -41.70
N HIS A 184 11.89 27.19 -41.36
CA HIS A 184 10.83 26.96 -42.34
C HIS A 184 10.22 28.26 -42.90
N PHE A 185 10.65 29.43 -42.42
CA PHE A 185 10.10 30.73 -42.82
C PHE A 185 10.96 31.50 -43.82
N ASP A 186 12.22 31.11 -44.04
CA ASP A 186 13.15 31.80 -44.96
C ASP A 186 13.10 31.25 -46.40
N ASP A 187 12.48 30.10 -46.67
CA ASP A 187 12.45 29.49 -48.02
C ASP A 187 11.33 30.00 -48.95
N ASN A 188 10.59 31.06 -48.57
CA ASN A 188 9.38 31.47 -49.31
C ASN A 188 9.33 32.96 -49.73
N CYS A 189 10.47 33.66 -49.79
CA CYS A 189 10.53 35.08 -50.16
C CYS A 189 11.18 35.41 -51.52
N ASP A 190 11.44 34.42 -52.39
CA ASP A 190 12.04 34.64 -53.73
C ASP A 190 11.14 34.14 -54.88
N ARG A 191 9.85 34.53 -54.90
CA ARG A 191 9.00 34.48 -56.11
C ARG A 191 8.05 35.66 -56.21
#